data_AF-A0A5C6UAJ4-F1
#
_entry.id   AF-A0A5C6UAJ4-F1
#
_cell.length_a   1.000
_cell.length_b   1.000
_cell.length_c   1.000
_cell.angle_alpha   90.00
_cell.angle_beta   90.00
_cell.angle_gamma   90.00
#
_symmetry.space_group_name_H-M   'P 1'
#
loop_
_entity.id
_entity.type
_entity.pdbx_description
1 polymer ?
#
loop_
_entity_poly.entity_id
_entity_poly.type
_entity_poly.pdbx_seq_one_letter_code
_entity_poly.pdbx_strand_id
1 'polypeptide(L)'
;MIVEILSSLIAAAALLFTFLAWKSKETRQDEILAWGCESIDIMQRTYLLIEFCSQNGINVEQKHIFSELRTRSSVQVERGRIFFKNTESDFGSDKPPAYRGLRPRILDSLVANCQMCQLAAAADTDLKKLSWISCDHTRMFVSFVQEEVGRNKISKSGAASAGTGIDVEEDLMFDGASPPLNY
;
A
#
# COMPACT_ATOMS: atom_id res chain seq x y z
N MET A 1 -20.71 51.09 -5.66
CA MET A 1 -19.83 50.85 -6.83
C MET A 1 -18.46 50.26 -6.47
N ILE A 2 -17.52 50.96 -5.83
CA ILE A 2 -16.17 50.40 -5.55
C ILE A 2 -16.23 49.15 -4.65
N VAL A 3 -17.05 49.20 -3.58
CA VAL A 3 -17.23 48.06 -2.65
C VAL A 3 -17.87 46.86 -3.34
N GLU A 4 -18.83 47.08 -4.24
CA GLU A 4 -19.51 46.02 -4.99
C GLU A 4 -18.53 45.33 -5.95
N ILE A 5 -17.75 46.12 -6.71
CA ILE A 5 -16.72 45.61 -7.62
C ILE A 5 -15.67 44.79 -6.83
N LEU A 6 -15.23 45.29 -5.67
CA LEU A 6 -14.27 44.59 -4.82
C LEU A 6 -14.84 43.26 -4.29
N SER A 7 -16.10 43.26 -3.86
CA SER A 7 -16.76 42.03 -3.36
C SER A 7 -16.94 40.98 -4.46
N SER A 8 -17.29 41.39 -5.68
CA SER A 8 -17.39 40.49 -6.83
C SER A 8 -16.05 39.91 -7.23
N LEU A 9 -14.96 40.69 -7.18
CA LEU A 9 -13.61 40.22 -7.46
C LEU A 9 -13.13 39.19 -6.42
N ILE A 10 -13.39 39.43 -5.13
CA ILE A 10 -13.05 38.49 -4.06
C ILE A 10 -13.85 37.18 -4.23
N ALA A 11 -15.14 37.26 -4.53
CA ALA A 11 -15.98 36.08 -4.76
C ALA A 11 -15.50 35.27 -5.98
N ALA A 12 -15.16 35.94 -7.09
CA ALA A 12 -14.62 35.29 -8.28
C ALA A 12 -13.27 34.61 -8.00
N ALA A 13 -12.38 35.26 -7.26
CA ALA A 13 -11.09 34.69 -6.85
C ALA A 13 -11.28 33.47 -5.93
N ALA A 14 -12.22 33.53 -4.98
CA ALA A 14 -12.55 32.41 -4.10
C ALA A 14 -13.09 31.21 -4.89
N LEU A 15 -14.01 31.44 -5.84
CA LEU A 15 -14.55 30.38 -6.72
C LEU A 15 -13.46 29.76 -7.60
N LEU A 16 -12.55 30.56 -8.14
CA LEU A 16 -11.44 30.04 -8.93
C LEU A 16 -10.50 29.19 -8.06
N PHE A 17 -10.17 29.65 -6.85
CA PHE A 17 -9.30 28.93 -5.93
C PHE A 17 -9.91 27.59 -5.50
N THR A 18 -11.21 27.56 -5.16
CA THR A 18 -11.90 26.31 -4.80
C THR A 18 -11.97 25.35 -5.98
N PHE A 19 -12.21 25.84 -7.19
CA PHE A 19 -12.20 25.02 -8.40
C PHE A 19 -10.82 24.41 -8.68
N LEU A 20 -9.75 25.20 -8.59
CA LEU A 20 -8.38 24.70 -8.79
C LEU A 20 -7.99 23.68 -7.71
N ALA A 21 -8.30 23.96 -6.44
CA ALA A 21 -8.04 23.03 -5.35
C ALA A 21 -8.81 21.71 -5.51
N TRP A 22 -10.05 21.77 -5.99
CA TRP A 22 -10.86 20.58 -6.29
C TRP A 22 -10.24 19.75 -7.41
N LYS A 23 -9.85 20.40 -8.53
CA LYS A 23 -9.21 19.73 -9.66
C LYS A 23 -7.89 19.06 -9.27
N SER A 24 -7.04 19.74 -8.49
CA SER A 24 -5.77 19.14 -8.00
C SER A 24 -6.01 17.94 -7.08
N LYS A 25 -7.09 17.96 -6.29
CA LYS A 25 -7.46 16.83 -5.44
C LYS A 25 -7.90 15.63 -6.26
N GLU A 26 -8.72 15.85 -7.29
CA GLU A 26 -9.19 14.80 -8.20
C GLU A 26 -8.01 14.10 -8.89
N THR A 27 -7.07 14.87 -9.46
CA THR A 27 -5.87 14.31 -10.09
C THR A 27 -5.03 13.46 -9.14
N ARG A 28 -4.84 13.91 -7.88
CA ARG A 28 -4.13 13.11 -6.86
C ARG A 28 -4.84 11.79 -6.57
N GLN A 29 -6.18 11.79 -6.50
CA GLN A 29 -6.95 10.58 -6.23
C GLN A 29 -6.85 9.57 -7.38
N ASP A 30 -6.87 10.04 -8.63
CA ASP A 30 -6.70 9.19 -9.80
C ASP A 30 -5.31 8.55 -9.86
N GLU A 31 -4.26 9.32 -9.55
CA GLU A 31 -2.88 8.80 -9.48
C GLU A 31 -2.72 7.76 -8.38
N ILE A 32 -3.27 8.01 -7.19
CA ILE A 32 -3.26 7.04 -6.08
C ILE A 32 -4.06 5.80 -6.45
N LEU A 33 -5.20 5.95 -7.13
CA LEU A 33 -6.01 4.81 -7.57
C LEU A 33 -5.26 3.96 -8.58
N ALA A 34 -4.61 4.58 -9.58
CA ALA A 34 -3.81 3.87 -10.57
C ALA A 34 -2.65 3.10 -9.91
N TRP A 35 -1.90 3.76 -9.02
CA TRP A 35 -0.86 3.12 -8.21
C TRP A 35 -1.41 1.95 -7.37
N GLY A 36 -2.57 2.15 -6.74
CA GLY A 36 -3.24 1.13 -5.94
C GLY A 36 -3.63 -0.09 -6.77
N CYS A 37 -4.19 0.11 -7.97
CA CYS A 37 -4.55 -0.97 -8.89
C CYS A 37 -3.32 -1.78 -9.33
N GLU A 38 -2.22 -1.13 -9.70
CA GLU A 38 -0.98 -1.83 -10.05
C GLU A 38 -0.41 -2.63 -8.87
N SER A 39 -0.48 -2.06 -7.67
CA SER A 39 -0.04 -2.71 -6.43
C SER A 39 -0.89 -3.94 -6.10
N ILE A 40 -2.21 -3.85 -6.27
CA ILE A 40 -3.15 -4.97 -6.09
C ILE A 40 -2.85 -6.10 -7.09
N ASP A 41 -2.58 -5.79 -8.36
CA ASP A 41 -2.20 -6.82 -9.36
C ASP A 41 -0.97 -7.61 -8.90
N ILE A 42 0.07 -6.92 -8.41
CA ILE A 42 1.31 -7.57 -7.93
C ILE A 42 1.03 -8.44 -6.70
N MET A 43 0.30 -7.91 -5.72
CA MET A 43 -0.01 -8.63 -4.48
C MET A 43 -0.91 -9.85 -4.75
N GLN A 44 -1.94 -9.69 -5.59
CA GLN A 44 -2.84 -10.79 -5.95
C GLN A 44 -2.11 -11.90 -6.70
N ARG A 45 -1.21 -11.56 -7.64
CA ARG A 45 -0.35 -12.55 -8.32
C ARG A 45 0.55 -13.28 -7.34
N THR A 46 1.09 -12.56 -6.36
CA THR A 46 1.93 -13.16 -5.30
C THR A 46 1.11 -14.18 -4.50
N TYR A 47 -0.05 -13.78 -3.98
CA TYR A 47 -0.97 -14.66 -3.26
C TYR A 47 -1.32 -15.93 -4.06
N LEU A 48 -1.81 -15.76 -5.30
CA LEU A 48 -2.22 -16.88 -6.15
C LEU A 48 -1.06 -17.82 -6.49
N LEU A 49 0.15 -17.27 -6.68
CA LEU A 49 1.32 -18.08 -6.93
C LEU A 49 1.73 -18.89 -5.68
N ILE A 50 1.69 -18.28 -4.49
CA ILE A 50 1.95 -18.98 -3.23
C ILE A 50 0.93 -20.10 -3.02
N GLU A 51 -0.36 -19.80 -3.23
CA GLU A 51 -1.43 -20.79 -3.11
C GLU A 51 -1.22 -21.96 -4.08
N PHE A 52 -0.93 -21.68 -5.35
CA PHE A 52 -0.60 -22.71 -6.33
C PHE A 52 0.60 -23.56 -5.91
N CYS A 53 1.69 -22.90 -5.48
CA CYS A 53 2.91 -23.58 -5.04
C CYS A 53 2.71 -24.40 -3.76
N SER A 54 1.79 -24.00 -2.88
CA SER A 54 1.46 -24.76 -1.66
C SER A 54 0.90 -26.16 -1.97
N GLN A 55 0.29 -26.33 -3.15
CA GLN A 55 -0.31 -27.60 -3.59
C GLN A 55 0.61 -28.39 -4.52
N ASN A 56 1.46 -27.69 -5.28
CA ASN A 56 2.24 -28.29 -6.38
C ASN A 56 3.75 -28.29 -6.15
N GLY A 57 4.23 -27.67 -5.07
CA GLY A 57 5.64 -27.39 -4.85
C GLY A 57 6.15 -26.23 -5.70
N ILE A 58 7.42 -25.88 -5.51
CA ILE A 58 8.08 -24.76 -6.18
C ILE A 58 9.17 -25.28 -7.12
N ASN A 59 9.08 -24.91 -8.40
CA ASN A 59 10.13 -25.15 -9.39
C ASN A 59 10.97 -23.87 -9.63
N VAL A 60 11.99 -23.98 -10.50
CA VAL A 60 12.91 -22.88 -10.84
C VAL A 60 12.19 -21.69 -11.48
N GLU A 61 11.21 -21.94 -12.35
CA GLU A 61 10.42 -20.90 -13.01
C GLU A 61 9.61 -20.09 -11.98
N GLN A 62 8.94 -20.75 -11.02
CA GLN A 62 8.21 -20.04 -9.97
C GLN A 62 9.14 -19.19 -9.09
N LYS A 63 10.37 -19.65 -8.80
CA LYS A 63 11.37 -18.84 -8.09
C LYS A 63 11.73 -17.56 -8.87
N HIS A 64 11.85 -17.64 -10.19
CA HIS A 64 12.06 -16.45 -11.02
C HIS A 64 10.88 -15.49 -10.97
N ILE A 65 9.65 -15.99 -11.04
CA ILE A 65 8.44 -15.16 -10.93
C ILE A 65 8.39 -14.48 -9.55
N PHE A 66 8.70 -15.18 -8.46
CA PHE A 66 8.79 -14.56 -7.13
C PHE A 66 9.85 -13.45 -7.06
N SER A 67 11.01 -13.63 -7.70
CA SER A 67 12.05 -12.60 -7.77
C SER A 67 11.57 -11.35 -8.53
N GLU A 68 10.84 -11.54 -9.63
CA GLU A 68 10.23 -10.44 -10.38
C GLU A 68 9.18 -9.70 -9.54
N LEU A 69 8.24 -10.44 -8.95
CA LEU A 69 7.17 -9.88 -8.12
C LEU A 69 7.73 -9.11 -6.91
N ARG A 70 8.77 -9.64 -6.25
CA ARG A 70 9.50 -8.96 -5.18
C ARG A 70 10.05 -7.61 -5.64
N THR A 71 10.71 -7.60 -6.80
CA THR A 71 11.31 -6.37 -7.36
C THR A 71 10.23 -5.35 -7.67
N ARG A 72 9.13 -5.79 -8.30
CA ARG A 72 7.98 -4.93 -8.62
C ARG A 72 7.31 -4.38 -7.35
N SER A 73 7.12 -5.18 -6.30
CA SER A 73 6.62 -4.70 -5.02
C SER A 73 7.53 -3.65 -4.40
N SER A 74 8.85 -3.87 -4.42
CA SER A 74 9.81 -2.89 -3.92
C SER A 74 9.72 -1.57 -4.68
N VAL A 75 9.56 -1.60 -6.00
CA VAL A 75 9.34 -0.39 -6.81
C VAL A 75 8.04 0.31 -6.42
N GLN A 76 6.96 -0.42 -6.17
CA GLN A 76 5.69 0.18 -5.74
C GLN A 76 5.76 0.81 -4.35
N VAL A 77 6.58 0.29 -3.44
CA VAL A 77 6.85 0.94 -2.14
C VAL A 77 7.46 2.33 -2.37
N GLU A 78 8.46 2.42 -3.25
CA GLU A 78 9.13 3.69 -3.53
C GLU A 78 8.21 4.68 -4.28
N ARG A 79 7.39 4.20 -5.23
CA ARG A 79 6.33 5.03 -5.85
C ARG A 79 5.32 5.51 -4.82
N GLY A 80 4.94 4.66 -3.87
CA GLY A 80 4.02 5.00 -2.79
C GLY A 80 4.53 6.16 -1.93
N ARG A 81 5.84 6.26 -1.68
CA ARG A 81 6.44 7.38 -0.91
C ARG A 81 6.24 8.76 -1.54
N ILE A 82 5.95 8.82 -2.84
CA ILE A 82 5.61 10.08 -3.53
C ILE A 82 4.27 10.61 -3.01
N PHE A 83 3.30 9.71 -2.74
CA PHE A 83 1.95 10.05 -2.31
C PHE A 83 1.80 10.11 -0.79
N PHE A 84 2.54 9.26 -0.08
CA PHE A 84 2.42 9.05 1.36
C PHE A 84 3.72 9.43 2.07
N LYS A 85 3.69 10.56 2.77
CA LYS A 85 4.83 11.02 3.59
C LYS A 85 4.92 10.17 4.84
N ASN A 86 6.16 9.83 5.22
CA ASN A 86 6.42 9.22 6.52
C ASN A 86 5.88 10.10 7.65
N THR A 87 5.41 9.45 8.71
CA THR A 87 5.02 10.13 9.95
C THR A 87 6.27 10.67 10.64
N GLU A 88 6.22 11.91 11.10
CA GLU A 88 7.34 12.56 11.79
C GLU A 88 7.77 11.75 13.02
N SER A 89 9.05 11.43 13.10
CA SER A 89 9.70 10.85 14.27
C SER A 89 11.21 11.05 14.17
N ASP A 90 11.93 10.85 15.27
CA ASP A 90 13.40 10.97 15.32
C ASP A 90 14.13 9.83 14.57
N PHE A 91 13.40 8.86 14.03
CA PHE A 91 13.96 7.71 13.34
C PHE A 91 14.56 8.10 11.98
N GLY A 92 15.82 7.68 11.76
CA GLY A 92 16.51 7.85 10.47
C GLY A 92 16.84 9.31 10.14
N SER A 93 17.23 10.11 11.13
CA SER A 93 17.62 11.52 10.95
C SER A 93 18.76 11.73 9.95
N ASP A 94 19.61 10.72 9.78
CA ASP A 94 20.69 10.63 8.81
C ASP A 94 20.22 10.35 7.37
N LYS A 95 18.99 9.87 7.18
CA LYS A 95 18.44 9.51 5.87
C LYS A 95 17.97 10.73 5.07
N PRO A 96 17.76 10.60 3.74
CA PRO A 96 17.14 11.66 2.95
C PRO A 96 15.69 11.95 3.43
N PRO A 97 15.17 13.17 3.21
CA PRO A 97 13.88 13.61 3.78
C PRO A 97 12.70 12.67 3.58
N ALA A 98 12.57 12.04 2.40
CA ALA A 98 11.48 11.11 2.09
C ALA A 98 11.54 9.76 2.86
N TYR A 99 12.66 9.49 3.54
CA TYR A 99 12.92 8.26 4.29
C TYR A 99 13.08 8.49 5.80
N ARG A 100 12.98 9.74 6.27
CA ARG A 100 12.98 10.07 7.70
C ARG A 100 11.63 9.76 8.30
N GLY A 101 11.59 9.35 9.56
CA GLY A 101 10.33 9.04 10.23
C GLY A 101 9.83 7.60 10.01
N LEU A 102 8.59 7.35 10.40
CA LEU A 102 7.95 6.04 10.28
C LEU A 102 7.23 5.89 8.94
N ARG A 103 7.38 4.74 8.29
CA ARG A 103 6.69 4.43 7.03
C ARG A 103 5.17 4.44 7.25
N PRO A 104 4.37 5.00 6.32
CA PRO A 104 2.92 4.93 6.39
C PRO A 104 2.42 3.48 6.32
N ARG A 105 1.42 3.16 7.14
CA ARG A 105 0.87 1.80 7.27
C ARG A 105 0.39 1.20 5.94
N ILE A 106 -0.15 2.02 5.03
CA ILE A 106 -0.56 1.55 3.69
C ILE A 106 0.59 0.89 2.90
N LEU A 107 1.83 1.35 3.11
CA LEU A 107 3.00 0.80 2.42
C LEU A 107 3.52 -0.49 3.07
N ASP A 108 3.11 -0.80 4.30
CA ASP A 108 3.60 -1.97 4.99
C ASP A 108 3.12 -3.26 4.32
N SER A 109 1.88 -3.31 3.79
CA SER A 109 1.40 -4.49 3.04
C SER A 109 2.25 -4.80 1.80
N LEU A 110 2.82 -3.79 1.14
CA LEU A 110 3.71 -3.99 -0.01
C LEU A 110 5.10 -4.49 0.43
N VAL A 111 5.57 -4.04 1.59
CA VAL A 111 6.82 -4.51 2.20
C VAL A 111 6.66 -5.96 2.64
N ALA A 112 5.53 -6.29 3.26
CA ALA A 112 5.15 -7.66 3.59
C ALA A 112 5.13 -8.52 2.32
N ASN A 113 4.55 -8.04 1.21
CA ASN A 113 4.58 -8.76 -0.06
C ASN A 113 6.00 -9.02 -0.59
N CYS A 114 6.95 -8.08 -0.37
CA CYS A 114 8.37 -8.30 -0.71
C CYS A 114 8.97 -9.44 0.13
N GLN A 115 8.70 -9.45 1.44
CA GLN A 115 9.15 -10.49 2.36
C GLN A 115 8.53 -11.85 2.00
N MET A 116 7.23 -11.88 1.71
CA MET A 116 6.52 -13.10 1.28
C MET A 116 7.13 -13.69 0.00
N CYS A 117 7.44 -12.87 -1.01
CA CYS A 117 8.11 -13.37 -2.22
C CYS A 117 9.49 -13.99 -1.91
N GLN A 118 10.23 -13.40 -0.97
CA GLN A 118 11.52 -13.94 -0.54
C GLN A 118 11.36 -15.26 0.22
N LEU A 119 10.45 -15.31 1.18
CA LEU A 119 10.16 -16.48 2.01
C LEU A 119 9.60 -17.62 1.16
N ALA A 120 8.66 -17.33 0.26
CA ALA A 120 8.11 -18.34 -0.64
C ALA A 120 9.19 -19.03 -1.47
N ALA A 121 10.24 -18.33 -1.89
CA ALA A 121 11.33 -18.93 -2.65
C ALA A 121 12.30 -19.80 -1.81
N ALA A 122 12.21 -19.74 -0.47
CA ALA A 122 13.00 -20.54 0.46
C ALA A 122 12.46 -21.97 0.58
N ALA A 123 13.32 -22.91 0.99
CA ALA A 123 12.99 -24.34 0.97
C ALA A 123 12.03 -24.78 2.09
N ASP A 124 12.13 -24.16 3.28
CA ASP A 124 11.48 -24.65 4.51
C ASP A 124 10.29 -23.80 4.96
N THR A 125 9.71 -23.02 4.03
CA THR A 125 8.58 -22.14 4.37
C THR A 125 7.24 -22.87 4.26
N ASP A 126 6.40 -22.72 5.29
CA ASP A 126 5.00 -23.16 5.23
C ASP A 126 4.20 -22.28 4.25
N LEU A 127 4.19 -22.69 2.97
CA LEU A 127 3.51 -21.97 1.90
C LEU A 127 2.00 -21.87 2.10
N LYS A 128 1.39 -22.81 2.81
CA LYS A 128 -0.05 -22.78 3.08
C LYS A 128 -0.37 -21.68 4.08
N LYS A 129 0.40 -21.57 5.17
CA LYS A 129 0.26 -20.46 6.11
C LYS A 129 0.61 -19.12 5.46
N LEU A 130 1.67 -19.10 4.64
CA LEU A 130 2.10 -17.90 3.91
C LEU A 130 1.02 -17.41 2.93
N SER A 131 0.25 -18.31 2.28
CA SER A 131 -0.84 -17.91 1.39
C SER A 131 -1.97 -17.20 2.16
N TRP A 132 -2.28 -17.65 3.37
CA TRP A 132 -3.28 -17.01 4.23
C TRP A 132 -2.86 -15.60 4.62
N ILE A 133 -1.61 -15.45 5.07
CA ILE A 133 -1.02 -14.16 5.41
C ILE A 133 -1.04 -13.25 4.16
N SER A 134 -0.59 -13.74 3.01
CA SER A 134 -0.61 -12.97 1.75
C SER A 134 -2.01 -12.49 1.34
N CYS A 135 -3.03 -13.34 1.49
CA CYS A 135 -4.41 -12.97 1.26
C CYS A 135 -4.86 -11.83 2.19
N ASP A 136 -4.55 -11.93 3.49
CA ASP A 136 -4.92 -10.92 4.48
C ASP A 136 -4.26 -9.56 4.20
N HIS A 137 -2.95 -9.54 3.93
CA HIS A 137 -2.25 -8.29 3.58
C HIS A 137 -2.80 -7.65 2.30
N THR A 138 -3.21 -8.45 1.31
CA THR A 138 -3.86 -7.96 0.09
C THR A 138 -5.20 -7.29 0.42
N ARG A 139 -6.03 -7.91 1.26
CA ARG A 139 -7.32 -7.36 1.71
C ARG A 139 -7.14 -6.08 2.53
N MET A 140 -6.16 -6.05 3.43
CA MET A 140 -5.80 -4.86 4.21
C MET A 140 -5.36 -3.72 3.28
N PHE A 141 -4.51 -4.01 2.28
CA PHE A 141 -4.06 -3.01 1.32
C PHE A 141 -5.22 -2.40 0.54
N VAL A 142 -6.13 -3.23 0.02
CA VAL A 142 -7.35 -2.75 -0.68
C VAL A 142 -8.17 -1.83 0.23
N SER A 143 -8.30 -2.18 1.50
CA SER A 143 -9.03 -1.37 2.49
C SER A 143 -8.37 0.00 2.68
N PHE A 144 -7.03 0.06 2.81
CA PHE A 144 -6.29 1.32 2.91
C PHE A 144 -6.40 2.18 1.65
N VAL A 145 -6.35 1.58 0.45
CA VAL A 145 -6.53 2.32 -0.81
C VAL A 145 -7.95 2.89 -0.90
N GLN A 146 -8.98 2.14 -0.50
CA GLN A 146 -10.36 2.63 -0.48
C GLN A 146 -10.57 3.79 0.49
N GLU A 147 -9.90 3.76 1.65
CA GLU A 147 -9.88 4.87 2.61
C GLU A 147 -9.25 6.12 1.99
N GLU A 148 -8.07 6.01 1.38
CA GLU A 148 -7.36 7.18 0.82
C GLU A 148 -8.09 7.80 -0.38
N VAL A 149 -8.64 6.98 -1.28
CA VAL A 149 -9.41 7.47 -2.43
C VAL A 149 -10.78 8.04 -2.00
N GLY A 150 -11.18 7.84 -0.73
CA GLY A 150 -12.35 8.47 -0.15
C GLY A 150 -13.68 7.78 -0.50
N ARG A 151 -13.64 6.48 -0.82
CA ARG A 151 -14.88 5.67 -0.92
C ARG A 151 -15.53 5.46 0.46
N ASN A 152 -14.76 5.59 1.54
CA ASN A 152 -15.24 5.62 2.91
C ASN A 152 -15.24 7.07 3.46
N LYS A 153 -16.31 7.83 3.24
CA LYS A 153 -16.49 9.17 3.85
C LYS A 153 -16.71 9.15 5.37
N ILE A 154 -16.62 7.98 6.04
CA ILE A 154 -17.05 7.78 7.43
C ILE A 154 -15.90 7.36 8.39
N SER A 155 -14.74 6.87 7.93
CA SER A 155 -13.64 6.48 8.84
C SER A 155 -12.50 7.50 8.86
N LYS A 156 -11.95 7.77 10.06
CA LYS A 156 -10.69 8.50 10.25
C LYS A 156 -9.58 7.75 9.49
N SER A 157 -8.81 8.45 8.66
CA SER A 157 -7.73 7.87 7.82
C SER A 157 -6.74 7.06 8.66
N GLY A 158 -6.91 5.74 8.69
CA GLY A 158 -5.96 4.80 9.30
C GLY A 158 -4.79 4.53 8.36
N ALA A 159 -4.99 4.68 7.05
CA ALA A 159 -3.96 4.52 6.01
C ALA A 159 -2.74 5.44 6.19
N ALA A 160 -2.94 6.67 6.68
CA ALA A 160 -1.87 7.64 6.94
C ALA A 160 -1.21 7.51 8.33
N SER A 161 -1.67 6.59 9.16
CA SER A 161 -1.05 6.32 10.46
C SER A 161 0.33 5.68 10.30
N ALA A 162 1.16 5.83 11.33
CA ALA A 162 2.46 5.17 11.38
C ALA A 162 2.28 3.66 11.28
N GLY A 163 3.04 3.05 10.37
CA GLY A 163 3.16 1.61 10.24
C GLY A 163 3.80 0.98 11.46
N THR A 164 3.56 -0.32 11.66
CA THR A 164 4.12 -1.08 12.79
C THR A 164 5.46 -1.72 12.48
N GLY A 165 5.90 -1.68 11.22
CA GLY A 165 7.09 -2.40 10.78
C GLY A 165 6.81 -3.90 10.71
N ILE A 166 6.16 -4.33 9.62
CA ILE A 166 5.73 -5.71 9.43
C ILE A 166 6.93 -6.65 9.27
N ASP A 167 6.89 -7.76 10.01
CA ASP A 167 7.77 -8.91 9.85
C ASP A 167 6.92 -10.17 9.61
N VAL A 168 6.86 -10.59 8.35
CA VAL A 168 6.09 -11.79 7.96
C VAL A 168 6.65 -13.07 8.57
N GLU A 169 7.95 -13.11 8.89
CA GLU A 169 8.56 -14.29 9.52
C GLU A 169 8.05 -14.47 10.95
N GLU A 170 7.87 -13.36 11.69
CA GLU A 170 7.24 -13.37 13.00
C GLU A 170 5.78 -13.87 12.91
N ASP A 171 4.99 -13.37 11.95
CA ASP A 171 3.61 -13.81 11.73
C ASP A 171 3.51 -15.30 11.36
N LEU A 172 4.50 -15.84 10.64
CA LEU A 172 4.60 -17.27 10.36
C LEU A 172 4.85 -18.11 11.62
N MET A 173 5.48 -17.58 12.67
CA MET A 173 5.70 -18.29 13.93
C MET A 173 4.48 -18.28 14.84
N PHE A 174 3.58 -17.30 14.70
CA PHE A 174 2.36 -17.23 15.51
C PHE A 174 1.25 -18.12 14.95
N ASP A 175 0.74 -19.07 15.74
CA ASP A 175 -0.32 -20.01 15.35
C ASP A 175 -1.72 -19.38 15.14
N GLY A 176 -1.84 -18.06 15.21
CA GLY A 176 -3.10 -17.33 15.05
C GLY A 176 -3.58 -17.14 13.61
N ALA A 177 -2.78 -17.52 12.60
CA ALA A 177 -3.16 -17.36 11.20
C ALA A 177 -4.39 -18.22 10.87
N SER A 178 -5.54 -17.58 10.70
CA SER A 178 -6.79 -18.25 10.33
C SER A 178 -6.87 -18.39 8.80
N PRO A 179 -7.44 -19.50 8.28
CA PRO A 179 -7.66 -19.64 6.85
C PRO A 179 -8.52 -18.47 6.33
N PRO A 180 -8.28 -18.00 5.09
CA PRO A 180 -9.09 -16.96 4.50
C PRO A 180 -10.54 -17.45 4.46
N LEU A 181 -11.45 -16.63 4.98
CA LEU A 181 -12.88 -16.87 4.81
C LEU A 181 -13.16 -16.99 3.30
N ASN A 182 -13.61 -18.17 2.89
CA ASN A 182 -13.99 -18.46 1.51
C ASN A 182 -15.12 -17.49 1.11
N TYR A 183 -15.02 -16.95 -0.10
CA TYR A 183 -16.13 -16.27 -0.78
C TYR A 183 -17.15 -17.30 -1.28
#